data_AF-A0A2E9PMA5-F1
#
_entry.id   AF-A0A2E9PMA5-F1
#
_cell.length_a   1.000
_cell.length_b   1.000
_cell.length_c   1.000
_cell.angle_alpha   90.00
_cell.angle_beta   90.00
_cell.angle_gamma   90.00
#
_symmetry.space_group_name_H-M   'P 1'
#
loop_
_entity.id
_entity.type
_entity.pdbx_description
1 polymer ?
#
loop_
_entity_poly.entity_id
_entity_poly.type
_entity_poly.pdbx_seq_one_letter_code
_entity_poly.pdbx_strand_id
1 'polypeptide(L)'
;MKITHDELIYKIWLAQLKKLSSSVLCRFIGGGIGVCSEDYYMQRSSVHIVERKSITDKIGPQQLRKKILELIDGGLLIWTHRNCTFMLDTKQAKEAFESARNFMLSKGVPTGWDSENECMRTVKVDDVEALRSECHQHLLQHFKQIDWAQAYGEEQAA
;
A
#
# COMPACT_ATOMS: atom_id res chain seq x y z
N MET A 1 -12.26 2.55 -24.45
CA MET A 1 -12.01 3.70 -23.55
C MET A 1 -10.52 3.96 -23.47
N LYS A 2 -10.09 5.23 -23.39
CA LYS A 2 -8.69 5.61 -23.17
C LYS A 2 -8.54 6.08 -21.72
N ILE A 3 -7.52 5.57 -21.02
CA ILE A 3 -7.06 6.06 -19.71
C ILE A 3 -5.67 6.67 -19.93
N THR A 4 -5.43 7.86 -19.37
CA THR A 4 -4.13 8.52 -19.44
C THR A 4 -3.14 7.88 -18.46
N HIS A 5 -1.84 8.21 -18.57
CA HIS A 5 -0.85 7.74 -17.59
C HIS A 5 -1.10 8.34 -16.22
N ASP A 6 -1.32 9.65 -16.12
CA ASP A 6 -1.69 10.30 -14.84
C ASP A 6 -2.91 9.66 -14.20
N GLU A 7 -3.98 9.44 -14.96
CA GLU A 7 -5.18 8.82 -14.41
C GLU A 7 -4.90 7.40 -13.89
N LEU A 8 -4.06 6.64 -14.59
CA LEU A 8 -3.66 5.30 -14.14
C LEU A 8 -2.77 5.36 -12.89
N ILE A 9 -1.77 6.24 -12.84
CA ILE A 9 -0.89 6.43 -11.68
C ILE A 9 -1.72 6.82 -10.46
N TYR A 10 -2.64 7.77 -10.61
CA TYR A 10 -3.54 8.18 -9.54
C TYR A 10 -4.41 7.02 -9.04
N LYS A 11 -4.95 6.19 -9.94
CA LYS A 11 -5.72 5.00 -9.55
C LYS A 11 -4.86 3.94 -8.85
N ILE A 12 -3.61 3.75 -9.29
CA ILE A 12 -2.65 2.88 -8.61
C ILE A 12 -2.36 3.41 -7.21
N TRP A 13 -2.18 4.71 -7.06
CA TRP A 13 -1.99 5.36 -5.77
C TRP A 13 -3.15 5.11 -4.82
N LEU A 14 -4.39 5.32 -5.26
CA LEU A 14 -5.57 5.01 -4.45
C LEU A 14 -5.66 3.51 -4.08
N ALA A 15 -5.28 2.62 -4.99
CA ALA A 15 -5.23 1.19 -4.71
C ALA A 15 -4.16 0.84 -3.67
N GLN A 16 -3.00 1.51 -3.69
CA GLN A 16 -1.93 1.37 -2.71
C GLN A 16 -2.37 1.87 -1.32
N LEU A 17 -3.04 3.01 -1.22
CA LEU A 17 -3.63 3.50 0.03
C LEU A 17 -4.65 2.52 0.61
N LYS A 18 -5.55 1.99 -0.23
CA LYS A 18 -6.51 0.97 0.17
C LYS A 18 -5.82 -0.31 0.63
N LYS A 19 -4.72 -0.71 -0.02
CA LYS A 19 -3.94 -1.88 0.38
C LYS A 19 -3.32 -1.67 1.76
N LEU A 20 -2.66 -0.53 1.96
CA LEU A 20 -2.00 -0.15 3.21
C LEU A 20 -2.94 -0.19 4.41
N SER A 21 -4.21 0.18 4.25
CA SER A 21 -5.18 0.14 5.35
C SER A 21 -5.43 -1.26 5.93
N SER A 22 -5.04 -2.32 5.20
CA SER A 22 -5.19 -3.71 5.61
C SER A 22 -3.87 -4.45 5.74
N SER A 23 -2.90 -4.15 4.87
CA SER A 23 -1.67 -4.92 4.74
C SER A 23 -0.68 -4.65 5.88
N VAL A 24 -0.78 -3.52 6.59
CA VAL A 24 0.04 -3.27 7.80
C VAL A 24 -0.34 -4.18 8.97
N LEU A 25 -1.50 -4.85 8.90
CA LEU A 25 -1.91 -5.85 9.88
C LEU A 25 -1.40 -7.24 9.51
N CYS A 26 -0.83 -7.92 10.50
CA CYS A 26 -0.44 -9.32 10.47
C CYS A 26 -1.47 -10.12 11.26
N ARG A 27 -2.01 -11.19 10.67
CA ARG A 27 -2.86 -12.16 11.36
C ARG A 27 -2.03 -13.35 11.81
N PHE A 28 -2.16 -13.71 13.07
CA PHE A 28 -1.43 -14.81 13.68
C PHE A 28 -2.34 -16.00 13.98
N ILE A 29 -1.72 -17.16 14.22
CA ILE A 29 -2.41 -18.36 14.68
C ILE A 29 -3.10 -18.04 16.01
N GLY A 30 -4.35 -18.48 16.18
CA GLY A 30 -5.18 -18.11 17.34
C GLY A 30 -6.02 -16.84 17.14
N GLY A 31 -5.95 -16.22 15.97
CA GLY A 31 -6.84 -15.11 15.57
C GLY A 31 -6.42 -13.73 16.06
N GLY A 32 -5.30 -13.63 16.78
CA GLY A 32 -4.71 -12.35 17.15
C GLY A 32 -4.17 -11.58 15.94
N ILE A 33 -4.19 -10.26 16.03
CA ILE A 33 -3.60 -9.37 15.04
C ILE A 33 -2.51 -8.49 15.66
N GLY A 34 -1.49 -8.14 14.87
CA GLY A 34 -0.42 -7.21 15.24
C GLY A 34 -0.03 -6.33 14.05
N VAL A 35 0.63 -5.21 14.30
CA VAL A 35 1.15 -4.30 13.27
C VAL A 35 2.52 -4.79 12.81
N CYS A 36 2.79 -4.77 11.50
CA CYS A 36 4.08 -5.17 10.94
C CYS A 36 5.24 -4.23 11.36
N SER A 37 6.48 -4.72 11.23
CA SER A 37 7.68 -3.89 11.35
C SER A 37 7.77 -2.90 10.17
N GLU A 38 8.62 -1.89 10.32
CA GLU A 38 8.94 -0.86 9.32
C GLU A 38 9.60 -1.46 8.08
N ASP A 39 10.42 -2.50 8.28
CA ASP A 39 11.14 -3.21 7.20
C ASP A 39 10.20 -3.89 6.19
N TYR A 40 8.90 -3.98 6.49
CA TYR A 40 7.89 -4.56 5.61
C TYR A 40 7.26 -3.56 4.63
N TYR A 41 7.75 -2.32 4.56
CA TYR A 41 7.20 -1.26 3.69
C TYR A 41 6.93 -1.74 2.26
N MET A 42 7.93 -2.34 1.58
CA MET A 42 7.78 -2.78 0.18
C MET A 42 6.73 -3.88 0.04
N GLN A 43 6.73 -4.85 0.96
CA GLN A 43 5.81 -5.99 0.92
C GLN A 43 4.38 -5.57 1.23
N ARG A 44 4.18 -4.56 2.10
CA ARG A 44 2.84 -4.09 2.48
C ARG A 44 2.27 -3.09 1.48
N SER A 45 3.11 -2.32 0.81
CA SER A 45 2.68 -1.30 -0.16
C SER A 45 2.43 -1.86 -1.56
N SER A 46 3.10 -2.94 -1.95
CA SER A 46 3.07 -3.43 -3.32
C SER A 46 1.79 -4.16 -3.73
N VAL A 47 1.33 -3.92 -4.95
CA VAL A 47 0.13 -4.54 -5.55
C VAL A 47 0.55 -5.71 -6.44
N HIS A 48 -0.12 -6.86 -6.33
CA HIS A 48 0.20 -7.98 -7.21
C HIS A 48 -0.39 -7.75 -8.60
N ILE A 49 0.34 -8.09 -9.65
CA ILE A 49 -0.09 -7.87 -11.05
C ILE A 49 -1.41 -8.57 -11.35
N VAL A 50 -1.73 -9.68 -10.68
CA VAL A 50 -3.02 -10.38 -10.84
C VAL A 50 -4.19 -9.61 -10.20
N GLU A 51 -3.93 -8.81 -9.17
CA GLU A 51 -4.90 -7.96 -8.48
C GLU A 51 -5.20 -6.67 -9.25
N ARG A 52 -4.50 -6.42 -10.37
CA ARG A 52 -4.63 -5.18 -11.18
C ARG A 52 -6.06 -4.82 -11.56
N LYS A 53 -6.95 -5.82 -11.70
CA LYS A 53 -8.38 -5.58 -12.01
C LYS A 53 -9.08 -4.69 -10.96
N SER A 54 -8.58 -4.63 -9.74
CA SER A 54 -9.11 -3.76 -8.68
C SER A 54 -8.74 -2.28 -8.84
N ILE A 55 -7.78 -1.95 -9.72
CA ILE A 55 -7.28 -0.58 -9.93
C ILE A 55 -8.24 0.20 -10.82
N THR A 56 -8.71 -0.41 -11.90
CA THR A 56 -9.63 0.20 -12.87
C THR A 56 -10.33 -0.85 -13.71
N ASP A 57 -11.58 -0.57 -14.05
CA ASP A 57 -12.44 -1.33 -14.96
C ASP A 57 -12.59 -0.63 -16.33
N LYS A 58 -12.08 0.60 -16.48
CA LYS A 58 -12.17 1.40 -17.72
C LYS A 58 -11.49 0.78 -18.94
N ILE A 59 -10.55 -0.15 -18.74
CA ILE A 59 -9.78 -0.80 -19.81
C ILE A 59 -9.63 -2.30 -19.52
N GLY A 60 -9.42 -3.08 -20.58
CA GLY A 60 -9.29 -4.53 -20.46
C GLY A 60 -8.04 -4.96 -19.67
N PRO A 61 -8.03 -6.15 -19.03
CA PRO A 61 -6.91 -6.61 -18.18
C PRO A 61 -5.56 -6.72 -18.90
N GLN A 62 -5.55 -6.97 -20.21
CA GLN A 62 -4.35 -7.02 -21.03
C GLN A 62 -3.80 -5.63 -21.32
N GLN A 63 -4.68 -4.67 -21.67
CA GLN A 63 -4.32 -3.27 -21.85
C GLN A 63 -3.80 -2.65 -20.54
N LEU A 64 -4.45 -2.98 -19.43
CA LEU A 64 -4.02 -2.52 -18.11
C LEU A 64 -2.64 -3.07 -17.75
N ARG A 65 -2.40 -4.37 -18.01
CA ARG A 65 -1.06 -4.95 -17.84
C ARG A 65 -0.04 -4.21 -18.70
N LYS A 66 -0.33 -3.99 -19.99
CA LYS A 66 0.59 -3.30 -20.90
C LYS A 66 0.96 -1.91 -20.37
N LYS A 67 -0.04 -1.11 -19.95
CA LYS A 67 0.20 0.23 -19.41
C LYS A 67 0.98 0.22 -18.10
N ILE A 68 0.74 -0.73 -17.20
CA ILE A 68 1.55 -0.89 -15.98
C ILE A 68 3.01 -1.19 -16.34
N LEU A 69 3.25 -2.06 -17.32
CA LEU A 69 4.62 -2.32 -17.79
C LEU A 69 5.27 -1.07 -18.40
N GLU A 70 4.54 -0.31 -19.23
CA GLU A 70 5.03 0.97 -19.78
C GLU A 70 5.42 1.96 -18.67
N LEU A 71 4.67 2.03 -17.56
CA LEU A 71 5.00 2.86 -16.40
C LEU A 71 6.23 2.36 -15.62
N ILE A 72 6.43 1.05 -15.55
CA ILE A 72 7.61 0.45 -14.91
C ILE A 72 8.87 0.67 -15.76
N ASP A 73 8.76 0.44 -17.07
CA ASP A 73 9.86 0.66 -18.02
C ASP A 73 10.25 2.14 -18.07
N GLY A 74 9.28 3.05 -17.85
CA GLY A 74 9.50 4.49 -17.70
C GLY A 74 9.97 4.95 -16.31
N GLY A 75 10.19 4.04 -15.35
CA GLY A 75 10.71 4.36 -14.02
C GLY A 75 9.71 4.97 -13.03
N LEU A 76 8.43 5.12 -13.40
CA LEU A 76 7.40 5.70 -12.54
C LEU A 76 6.84 4.70 -11.52
N LEU A 77 6.97 3.41 -11.80
CA LEU A 77 6.64 2.32 -10.90
C LEU A 77 7.85 1.41 -10.77
N ILE A 78 8.00 0.77 -9.61
CA ILE A 78 9.07 -0.21 -9.39
C ILE A 78 8.51 -1.62 -9.25
N TRP A 79 9.29 -2.62 -9.66
CA TRP A 79 9.08 -4.00 -9.24
C TRP A 79 9.59 -4.19 -7.82
N THR A 80 8.81 -4.84 -6.94
CA THR A 80 9.22 -5.12 -5.56
C THR A 80 9.64 -6.57 -5.35
N HIS A 81 8.97 -7.53 -5.99
CA HIS A 81 9.30 -8.95 -5.89
C HIS A 81 9.01 -9.69 -7.20
N ARG A 82 9.99 -10.48 -7.68
CA ARG A 82 9.90 -11.47 -8.78
C ARG A 82 9.08 -11.01 -10.01
N ASN A 83 9.14 -9.72 -10.36
CA ASN A 83 8.37 -9.11 -11.46
C ASN A 83 6.87 -9.44 -11.44
N CYS A 84 6.30 -9.64 -10.24
CA CYS A 84 4.89 -9.97 -10.06
C CYS A 84 4.15 -9.00 -9.14
N THR A 85 4.88 -8.12 -8.44
CA THR A 85 4.34 -7.10 -7.54
C THR A 85 5.00 -5.76 -7.84
N PHE A 86 4.19 -4.71 -7.95
CA PHE A 86 4.64 -3.37 -8.31
C PHE A 86 4.09 -2.33 -7.34
N MET A 87 4.74 -1.17 -7.26
CA MET A 87 4.27 -0.05 -6.44
C MET A 87 4.73 1.29 -6.99
N LEU A 88 4.06 2.34 -6.54
CA LEU A 88 4.58 3.69 -6.59
C LEU A 88 5.46 3.89 -5.34
N ASP A 89 6.77 4.05 -5.54
CA ASP A 89 7.74 4.24 -4.45
C ASP A 89 8.21 5.68 -4.38
N THR A 90 7.50 6.47 -3.57
CA THR A 90 7.79 7.88 -3.32
C THR A 90 7.98 8.11 -1.83
N LYS A 91 8.48 9.28 -1.44
CA LYS A 91 8.52 9.69 -0.03
C LYS A 91 7.09 9.73 0.55
N GLN A 92 6.12 10.25 -0.21
CA GLN A 92 4.71 10.23 0.16
C GLN A 92 4.18 8.81 0.40
N ALA A 93 4.60 7.81 -0.39
CA ALA A 93 4.21 6.43 -0.18
C ALA A 93 4.75 5.86 1.15
N LYS A 94 5.99 6.21 1.53
CA LYS A 94 6.58 5.84 2.84
C LYS A 94 5.83 6.50 3.99
N GLU A 95 5.54 7.80 3.88
CA GLU A 95 4.75 8.54 4.87
C GLU A 95 3.33 7.96 5.03
N ALA A 96 2.69 7.54 3.94
CA ALA A 96 1.38 6.89 4.00
C ALA A 96 1.44 5.52 4.70
N PHE A 97 2.51 4.74 4.47
CA PHE A 97 2.73 3.46 5.18
C PHE A 97 2.94 3.67 6.68
N GLU A 98 3.80 4.62 7.06
CA GLU A 98 4.03 4.97 8.47
C GLU A 98 2.74 5.47 9.12
N SER A 99 1.97 6.30 8.43
CA SER A 99 0.68 6.80 8.91
C SER A 99 -0.33 5.66 9.13
N ALA A 100 -0.40 4.69 8.22
CA ALA A 100 -1.24 3.50 8.39
C ALA A 100 -0.82 2.66 9.61
N ARG A 101 0.49 2.47 9.83
CA ARG A 101 1.01 1.77 11.02
C ARG A 101 0.66 2.52 12.30
N ASN A 102 0.94 3.81 12.35
CA ASN A 102 0.69 4.66 13.50
C ASN A 102 -0.80 4.73 13.84
N PHE A 103 -1.67 4.75 12.82
CA PHE A 103 -3.10 4.62 13.01
C PHE A 103 -3.45 3.32 13.75
N MET A 104 -2.97 2.16 13.29
CA MET A 104 -3.26 0.89 13.96
C MET A 104 -2.70 0.80 15.38
N LEU A 105 -1.49 1.33 15.60
CA LEU A 105 -0.87 1.43 16.93
C LEU A 105 -1.72 2.30 17.86
N SER A 106 -2.24 3.43 17.37
CA SER A 106 -3.11 4.33 18.14
C SER A 106 -4.45 3.69 18.52
N LYS A 107 -4.89 2.68 17.77
CA LYS A 107 -6.09 1.87 18.04
C LYS A 107 -5.81 0.69 18.99
N GLY A 108 -4.59 0.60 19.54
CA GLY A 108 -4.20 -0.43 20.51
C GLY A 108 -3.76 -1.76 19.89
N VAL A 109 -3.56 -1.84 18.57
CA VAL A 109 -2.98 -3.04 17.95
C VAL A 109 -1.47 -3.02 18.19
N PRO A 110 -0.88 -4.02 18.86
CA PRO A 110 0.53 -3.97 19.23
C PRO A 110 1.44 -4.31 18.06
N THR A 111 2.74 -4.06 18.23
CA THR A 111 3.81 -4.53 17.35
C THR A 111 4.98 -5.10 18.17
N GLY A 112 5.87 -5.84 17.50
CA GLY A 112 7.08 -6.39 18.10
C GLY A 112 6.92 -7.78 18.74
N TRP A 113 8.05 -8.29 19.20
CA TRP A 113 8.19 -9.59 19.86
C TRP A 113 8.04 -9.46 21.38
N ASP A 114 7.35 -10.41 21.97
CA ASP A 114 7.29 -10.67 23.40
C ASP A 114 8.37 -11.71 23.75
N SER A 115 9.45 -11.25 24.39
CA SER A 115 10.57 -12.10 24.80
C SER A 115 10.24 -13.03 25.96
N GLU A 116 9.23 -12.73 26.78
CA GLU A 116 8.85 -13.56 27.92
C GLU A 116 8.02 -14.75 27.46
N ASN A 117 7.07 -14.51 26.55
CA ASN A 117 6.18 -15.54 26.01
C ASN A 117 6.69 -16.16 24.70
N GLU A 118 7.86 -15.74 24.22
CA GLU A 118 8.46 -16.16 22.95
C GLU A 118 7.47 -16.12 21.77
N CYS A 119 6.73 -15.01 21.65
CA CYS A 119 5.72 -14.86 20.59
C CYS A 119 5.58 -13.41 20.10
N MET A 120 4.91 -13.22 18.97
CA MET A 120 4.56 -11.86 18.52
C MET A 120 3.47 -11.28 19.40
N ARG A 121 3.60 -10.00 19.77
CA ARG A 121 2.54 -9.29 20.49
C ARG A 121 1.33 -9.15 19.58
N THR A 122 0.17 -9.57 20.08
CA THR A 122 -1.09 -9.52 19.34
C THR A 122 -2.26 -9.14 20.24
N VAL A 123 -3.34 -8.69 19.62
CA VAL A 123 -4.62 -8.42 20.28
C VAL A 123 -5.76 -9.04 19.46
N LYS A 124 -6.86 -9.40 20.13
CA LYS A 124 -8.10 -9.77 19.43
C LYS A 124 -8.90 -8.50 19.17
N VAL A 125 -9.34 -8.33 17.93
CA VAL A 125 -10.21 -7.23 17.51
C VAL A 125 -11.47 -7.83 16.94
N ASP A 126 -12.62 -7.41 17.46
CA ASP A 126 -13.92 -7.97 17.09
C ASP A 126 -14.32 -7.59 15.67
N ASP A 127 -14.09 -6.32 15.27
CA ASP A 127 -14.40 -5.82 13.92
C ASP A 127 -13.16 -5.27 13.21
N VAL A 128 -12.41 -6.19 12.60
CA VAL A 128 -11.21 -5.86 11.81
C VAL A 128 -11.58 -5.09 10.53
N GLU A 129 -12.76 -5.30 9.96
CA GLU A 129 -13.16 -4.62 8.73
C GLU A 129 -13.52 -3.15 8.98
N ALA A 130 -14.17 -2.84 10.11
CA ALA A 130 -14.36 -1.47 10.56
C ALA A 130 -13.01 -0.78 10.76
N LEU A 131 -12.07 -1.42 11.45
CA LEU A 131 -10.72 -0.88 11.69
C LEU A 131 -9.97 -0.57 10.37
N ARG A 132 -10.03 -1.48 9.39
CA ARG A 132 -9.45 -1.27 8.04
C ARG A 132 -10.14 -0.14 7.27
N SER A 133 -11.45 -0.02 7.42
CA SER A 133 -12.25 1.02 6.77
C SER A 133 -11.93 2.39 7.34
N GLU A 134 -11.83 2.51 8.68
CA GLU A 134 -11.41 3.75 9.34
C GLU A 134 -9.99 4.15 8.94
N CYS A 135 -9.04 3.19 8.91
CA CYS A 135 -7.68 3.46 8.45
C CYS A 135 -7.65 3.92 6.99
N HIS A 136 -8.48 3.33 6.12
CA HIS A 136 -8.57 3.77 4.73
C HIS A 136 -9.10 5.20 4.62
N GLN A 137 -10.12 5.57 5.40
CA GLN A 137 -10.61 6.95 5.44
C GLN A 137 -9.55 7.93 5.94
N HIS A 138 -8.82 7.57 7.01
CA HIS A 138 -7.68 8.33 7.50
C HIS A 138 -6.64 8.56 6.40
N LEU A 139 -6.24 7.50 5.69
CA LEU A 139 -5.29 7.62 4.58
C LEU A 139 -5.82 8.51 3.44
N LEU A 140 -7.10 8.41 3.08
CA LEU A 140 -7.67 9.28 2.06
C LEU A 140 -7.75 10.74 2.51
N GLN A 141 -7.99 11.01 3.80
CA GLN A 141 -8.02 12.39 4.30
C GLN A 141 -6.65 13.07 4.19
N HIS A 142 -5.57 12.32 4.44
CA HIS A 142 -4.20 12.87 4.45
C HIS A 142 -3.45 12.74 3.13
N PHE A 143 -3.73 11.71 2.34
CA PHE A 143 -2.88 11.30 1.22
C PHE A 143 -3.64 11.12 -0.10
N LYS A 144 -4.94 11.45 -0.17
CA LYS A 144 -5.71 11.27 -1.42
C LYS A 144 -5.09 12.04 -2.59
N GLN A 145 -4.54 13.23 -2.36
CA GLN A 145 -3.81 13.95 -3.40
C GLN A 145 -2.44 13.33 -3.57
N ILE A 146 -2.06 13.04 -4.81
CA ILE A 146 -0.72 12.56 -5.14
C ILE A 146 0.24 13.75 -5.30
N ASP A 147 1.44 13.61 -4.76
CA ASP A 147 2.54 14.51 -5.06
C ASP A 147 3.14 14.13 -6.43
N TRP A 148 2.74 14.87 -7.47
CA TRP A 148 3.19 14.62 -8.83
C TRP A 148 4.68 14.89 -9.03
N ALA A 149 5.27 15.82 -8.28
CA ALA A 149 6.70 16.08 -8.38
C ALA A 149 7.49 14.86 -7.90
N GLN A 150 7.08 14.25 -6.80
CA GLN A 150 7.69 12.99 -6.34
C GLN A 150 7.40 11.81 -7.29
N ALA A 151 6.18 11.73 -7.83
CA ALA A 151 5.78 10.62 -8.70
C ALA A 151 6.54 10.58 -10.03
N TYR A 152 6.89 11.74 -10.58
CA TYR A 152 7.70 11.87 -11.79
C TYR A 152 9.21 11.94 -11.53
N GLY A 153 9.60 11.94 -10.25
CA GLY A 153 10.93 12.35 -9.80
C GLY A 153 11.06 13.86 -9.84
N GLU A 154 11.59 14.47 -8.78
CA GLU A 154 12.17 15.80 -8.94
C GLU A 154 13.13 15.68 -10.12
N GLU A 155 12.91 16.45 -11.20
CA GLU A 155 13.98 16.70 -12.16
C GLU A 155 15.20 16.99 -11.30
N GLN A 156 16.25 16.17 -11.42
CA GLN A 156 17.52 16.48 -10.80
C GLN A 156 17.83 17.90 -11.27
N ALA A 157 17.62 18.86 -10.37
CA ALA A 157 17.95 20.24 -10.61
C ALA A 157 19.41 20.24 -11.02
N ALA A 158 19.63 20.68 -12.26
CA ALA A 158 20.92 20.74 -12.94
C ALA A 158 21.98 21.47 -12.10
#